data_AF-A0A1Y3N281-F1
#
_entry.id   AF-A0A1Y3N281-F1
#
_cell.length_a   1.000
_cell.length_b   1.000
_cell.length_c   1.000
_cell.angle_alpha   90.00
_cell.angle_beta   90.00
_cell.angle_gamma   90.00
#
_symmetry.space_group_name_H-M   'P 1'
#
loop_
_entity.id
_entity.type
_entity.pdbx_description
1 polymer ?
#
loop_
_entity_poly.entity_id
_entity_poly.type
_entity_poly.pdbx_seq_one_letter_code
_entity_poly.pdbx_strand_id
1 'polypeptide(L)'
;MKFLQIGSLILAATSALAQSGCVSEMEKVAACISNSNENQKEPNSKESATEFCKLFENEACKIFPDDSVSIKECDLNNPDEKTIAQTITALKVGYLTYCVKDSAGNFCPLTKYIFDNIDKKIDDKTTYDEASKKIFIEDCKVSECNSRMTKYIPVIEEFNKLSGSNTTNEFAPLLDYYKNNKCDDIMNIKEDAATSAGKSSTDIKDDDKKSGASTVKVTLGLSLISFLAAFFAF
;
A
#
# COMPACT_ATOMS: atom_id res chain seq x y z
N MET A 1 -5.85 10.56 10.41
CA MET A 1 -5.22 11.03 11.65
C MET A 1 -4.41 12.30 11.43
N LYS A 2 -4.25 13.18 12.43
CA LYS A 2 -3.15 14.16 12.40
C LYS A 2 -1.84 13.38 12.54
N PHE A 3 -1.27 12.91 11.42
CA PHE A 3 -0.02 12.14 11.35
C PHE A 3 1.13 12.77 12.17
N LEU A 4 1.04 14.07 12.45
CA LEU A 4 2.08 14.87 13.09
C LEU A 4 1.86 15.24 14.56
N GLN A 5 0.75 14.86 15.21
CA GLN A 5 0.72 14.91 16.69
C GLN A 5 1.61 13.84 17.34
N ILE A 6 2.08 12.88 16.54
CA ILE A 6 3.00 11.83 16.97
C ILE A 6 4.44 12.37 17.10
N GLY A 7 4.82 13.39 16.32
CA GLY A 7 6.18 13.96 16.34
C GLY A 7 6.60 14.50 17.71
N SER A 8 5.70 15.19 18.40
CA SER A 8 5.93 15.68 19.77
C SER A 8 5.94 14.57 20.81
N LEU A 9 5.24 13.45 20.54
CA LEU A 9 5.15 12.29 21.44
C LEU A 9 6.40 11.39 21.34
N ILE A 10 6.99 11.27 20.15
CA ILE A 10 8.15 10.40 19.89
C ILE A 10 9.38 10.85 20.69
N LEU A 11 9.59 12.15 20.85
CA LEU A 11 10.75 12.68 21.57
C LEU A 11 10.71 12.42 23.09
N ALA A 12 9.53 12.25 23.68
CA ALA A 12 9.36 12.06 25.12
C ALA A 12 9.40 10.57 25.57
N ALA A 13 9.23 9.61 24.65
CA ALA A 13 9.15 8.19 24.97
C ALA A 13 10.50 7.43 24.89
N THR A 14 11.58 8.12 24.52
CA THR A 14 12.89 7.50 24.21
C THR A 14 13.59 6.84 25.40
N SER A 15 13.32 7.25 26.65
CA SER A 15 14.03 6.68 27.81
C SER A 15 13.52 5.32 28.30
N ALA A 16 12.31 4.89 27.91
CA ALA A 16 11.73 3.60 28.30
C ALA A 16 11.74 2.55 27.18
N LEU A 17 11.86 2.99 25.92
CA LEU A 17 11.76 2.14 24.72
C LEU A 17 13.12 1.88 24.03
N ALA A 18 14.22 2.36 24.61
CA ALA A 18 15.55 2.44 23.98
C ALA A 18 16.24 1.12 23.55
N GLN A 19 15.57 -0.04 23.57
CA GLN A 19 16.18 -1.34 23.26
C GLN A 19 15.47 -2.19 22.22
N SER A 20 14.29 -1.82 21.71
CA SER A 20 13.68 -2.61 20.64
C SER A 20 14.18 -2.18 19.27
N GLY A 21 14.38 -3.17 18.39
CA GLY A 21 14.77 -2.88 17.00
C GLY A 21 13.72 -2.03 16.27
N CYS A 22 12.45 -2.14 16.66
CA CYS A 22 11.37 -1.28 16.15
C CYS A 22 11.63 0.22 16.32
N VAL A 23 12.17 0.63 17.47
CA VAL A 23 12.47 2.04 17.75
C VAL A 23 13.60 2.53 16.85
N SER A 24 14.63 1.71 16.64
CA SER A 24 15.72 2.07 15.72
C SER A 24 15.25 2.25 14.28
N GLU A 25 14.25 1.47 13.86
CA GLU A 25 13.61 1.61 12.54
C GLU A 25 12.77 2.88 12.48
N MET A 26 12.07 3.21 13.57
CA MET A 26 11.34 4.47 13.68
C MET A 26 12.27 5.69 13.70
N GLU A 27 13.47 5.61 14.27
CA GLU A 27 14.44 6.72 14.26
C GLU A 27 14.86 7.08 12.83
N LYS A 28 15.07 6.08 11.97
CA LYS A 28 15.34 6.30 10.55
C LYS A 28 14.18 7.03 9.87
N VAL A 29 12.94 6.61 10.17
CA VAL A 29 11.73 7.25 9.66
C VAL A 29 11.51 8.63 10.27
N ALA A 30 11.85 8.84 11.54
CA ALA A 30 11.74 10.09 12.26
C ALA A 30 12.60 11.17 11.61
N ALA A 31 13.85 10.84 11.26
CA ALA A 31 14.73 11.75 10.52
C ALA A 31 14.18 12.14 9.14
N CYS A 32 13.42 11.24 8.51
CA CYS A 32 12.72 11.52 7.27
C CYS A 32 11.55 12.49 7.49
N ILE A 33 10.67 12.23 8.46
CA ILE A 33 9.46 13.04 8.71
C ILE A 33 9.73 14.33 9.48
N SER A 34 10.84 14.46 10.22
CA SER A 34 11.14 15.67 11.01
C SER A 34 11.38 16.91 10.15
N ASN A 35 11.66 16.71 8.87
CA ASN A 35 11.80 17.78 7.88
C ASN A 35 10.45 18.15 7.22
N SER A 36 9.36 17.50 7.60
CA SER A 36 8.02 17.84 7.12
C SER A 36 7.45 19.05 7.85
N ASN A 37 6.66 19.85 7.15
CA ASN A 37 5.88 20.90 7.79
C ASN A 37 4.78 20.23 8.65
N GLU A 38 4.56 20.72 9.88
CA GLU A 38 3.53 20.24 10.82
C GLU A 38 2.10 20.15 10.23
N ASN A 39 1.87 20.83 9.10
CA ASN A 39 0.59 20.90 8.41
C ASN A 39 0.38 19.81 7.35
N GLN A 40 1.25 18.80 7.28
CA GLN A 40 1.13 17.80 6.23
C GLN A 40 -0.15 16.99 6.40
N LYS A 41 -1.04 17.16 5.41
CA LYS A 41 -2.29 16.43 5.32
C LYS A 41 -2.08 15.19 4.47
N GLU A 42 -3.01 14.27 4.65
CA GLU A 42 -3.11 13.04 3.91
C GLU A 42 -3.27 13.35 2.41
N PRO A 43 -2.72 12.52 1.51
CA PRO A 43 -2.84 12.72 0.07
C PRO A 43 -4.30 12.57 -0.36
N ASN A 44 -5.02 13.68 -0.36
CA ASN A 44 -6.44 13.77 -0.76
C ASN A 44 -6.68 14.83 -1.83
N SER A 45 -5.60 15.52 -2.24
CA SER A 45 -5.57 16.41 -3.39
C SER A 45 -4.24 16.28 -4.10
N LYS A 46 -4.13 16.82 -5.32
CA LYS A 46 -2.85 16.85 -6.04
C LYS A 46 -1.78 17.61 -5.27
N GLU A 47 -2.16 18.71 -4.62
CA GLU A 47 -1.25 19.52 -3.81
C GLU A 47 -0.74 18.73 -2.61
N SER A 48 -1.62 18.08 -1.84
CA SER A 48 -1.19 17.29 -0.67
C SER A 48 -0.39 16.05 -1.06
N ALA A 49 -0.73 15.39 -2.18
CA ALA A 49 0.08 14.30 -2.73
C ALA A 49 1.48 14.78 -3.19
N THR A 50 1.56 15.97 -3.80
CA THR A 50 2.84 16.58 -4.18
C THR A 50 3.69 16.86 -2.94
N GLU A 51 3.11 17.46 -1.91
CA GLU A 51 3.78 17.75 -0.65
C GLU A 51 4.23 16.47 0.06
N PHE A 52 3.40 15.43 0.05
CA PHE A 52 3.75 14.11 0.55
C PHE A 52 4.97 13.52 -0.17
N CYS A 53 5.02 13.59 -1.50
CA CYS A 53 6.15 13.06 -2.25
C CYS A 53 7.44 13.86 -2.08
N LYS A 54 7.36 15.17 -1.83
CA LYS A 54 8.53 16.01 -1.52
C LYS A 54 9.28 15.57 -0.27
N LEU A 55 8.62 14.89 0.68
CA LEU A 55 9.33 14.31 1.82
C LEU A 55 10.42 13.35 1.35
N PHE A 56 10.06 12.49 0.41
CA PHE A 56 10.92 11.40 -0.04
C PHE A 56 12.06 11.85 -0.96
N GLU A 57 12.07 13.13 -1.36
CA GLU A 57 13.18 13.75 -2.07
C GLU A 57 14.33 14.13 -1.13
N ASN A 58 14.09 14.14 0.19
CA ASN A 58 15.13 14.35 1.20
C ASN A 58 16.07 13.13 1.29
N GLU A 59 17.38 13.36 1.46
CA GLU A 59 18.39 12.31 1.62
C GLU A 59 18.04 11.33 2.75
N ALA A 60 17.48 11.82 3.86
CA ALA A 60 17.06 10.98 4.99
C ALA A 60 15.92 10.02 4.65
N CYS A 61 15.13 10.31 3.61
CA CYS A 61 13.97 9.52 3.21
C CYS A 61 14.25 8.53 2.07
N LYS A 62 15.47 8.53 1.51
CA LYS A 62 15.85 7.57 0.45
C LYS A 62 15.83 6.10 0.91
N ILE A 63 15.74 5.86 2.21
CA ILE A 63 15.60 4.53 2.82
C ILE A 63 14.32 3.79 2.42
N PHE A 64 13.27 4.51 2.00
CA PHE A 64 11.96 3.92 1.66
C PHE A 64 11.95 3.13 0.34
N PRO A 65 12.50 3.64 -0.78
CA PRO A 65 12.59 2.86 -2.01
C PRO A 65 13.46 1.59 -1.91
N ASP A 66 14.42 1.54 -1.00
CA ASP A 66 15.46 0.49 -0.93
C ASP A 66 15.16 -0.62 0.08
N ASP A 67 13.92 -0.76 0.55
CA ASP A 67 13.49 -1.76 1.55
C ASP A 67 14.33 -1.75 2.85
N SER A 68 15.05 -0.65 3.11
CA SER A 68 16.01 -0.50 4.21
C SER A 68 15.36 -0.24 5.57
N VAL A 69 14.05 0.03 5.55
CA VAL A 69 13.21 0.10 6.74
C VAL A 69 12.44 -1.21 6.86
N SER A 70 12.45 -1.88 8.00
CA SER A 70 11.72 -3.13 8.20
C SER A 70 11.03 -3.13 9.55
N ILE A 71 9.87 -3.75 9.66
CA ILE A 71 9.18 -3.91 10.96
C ILE A 71 9.40 -5.29 11.57
N LYS A 72 10.30 -6.10 11.01
CA LYS A 72 10.58 -7.47 11.48
C LYS A 72 11.05 -7.52 12.93
N GLU A 73 11.71 -6.46 13.38
CA GLU A 73 12.24 -6.32 14.73
C GLU A 73 11.22 -5.70 15.71
N CYS A 74 9.97 -5.51 15.30
CA CYS A 74 8.89 -5.02 16.15
C CYS A 74 8.15 -6.17 16.86
N ASP A 75 7.95 -6.03 18.17
CA ASP A 75 7.02 -6.88 18.91
C ASP A 75 5.58 -6.41 18.67
N LEU A 76 4.88 -7.09 17.77
CA LEU A 76 3.51 -6.75 17.41
C LEU A 76 2.48 -7.03 18.52
N ASN A 77 2.89 -7.68 19.62
CA ASN A 77 2.06 -7.83 20.82
C ASN A 77 2.15 -6.59 21.73
N ASN A 78 3.24 -5.83 21.63
CA ASN A 78 3.38 -4.55 22.30
C ASN A 78 2.56 -3.50 21.52
N PRO A 79 1.60 -2.81 22.16
CA PRO A 79 0.74 -1.84 21.47
C PRO A 79 1.52 -0.64 20.89
N ASP A 80 2.58 -0.18 21.57
CA ASP A 80 3.37 0.97 21.14
C ASP A 80 4.19 0.62 19.89
N GLU A 81 4.85 -0.54 19.90
CA GLU A 81 5.62 -1.02 18.74
C GLU A 81 4.72 -1.40 17.58
N LYS A 82 3.52 -1.92 17.85
CA LYS A 82 2.50 -2.15 16.82
C LYS A 82 2.09 -0.84 16.14
N THR A 83 1.89 0.24 16.89
CA THR A 83 1.58 1.56 16.32
C THR A 83 2.74 2.13 15.49
N ILE A 84 3.99 1.94 15.95
CA ILE A 84 5.18 2.29 15.17
C ILE A 84 5.20 1.50 13.85
N ALA A 85 5.06 0.18 13.92
CA ALA A 85 5.04 -0.69 12.76
C ALA A 85 3.94 -0.31 11.76
N GLN A 86 2.74 0.00 12.24
CA GLN A 86 1.63 0.50 11.43
C GLN A 86 2.00 1.81 10.72
N THR A 87 2.63 2.73 11.44
CA THR A 87 3.05 4.04 10.88
C THR A 87 4.09 3.87 9.78
N ILE A 88 5.15 3.09 10.06
CA ILE A 88 6.21 2.78 9.08
C ILE A 88 5.60 2.14 7.82
N THR A 89 4.70 1.18 8.01
CA THR A 89 4.06 0.46 6.91
C THR A 89 3.13 1.37 6.11
N ALA A 90 2.34 2.23 6.77
CA ALA A 90 1.48 3.22 6.11
C ALA A 90 2.29 4.20 5.25
N LEU A 91 3.44 4.67 5.74
CA LEU A 91 4.33 5.54 4.97
C LEU A 91 4.89 4.85 3.73
N LYS A 92 5.30 3.57 3.85
CA LYS A 92 5.72 2.76 2.71
C LYS A 92 4.60 2.60 1.68
N VAL A 93 3.40 2.26 2.13
CA VAL A 93 2.21 2.15 1.28
C VAL A 93 1.99 3.46 0.54
N GLY A 94 1.94 4.58 1.25
CA GLY A 94 1.77 5.90 0.66
C GLY A 94 2.85 6.22 -0.38
N TYR A 95 4.13 5.99 -0.07
CA TYR A 95 5.24 6.21 -1.01
C TYR A 95 5.06 5.39 -2.29
N LEU A 96 4.82 4.08 -2.13
CA LEU A 96 4.65 3.16 -3.25
C LEU A 96 3.38 3.46 -4.06
N THR A 97 2.37 4.08 -3.48
CA THR A 97 1.19 4.54 -4.23
C THR A 97 1.47 5.83 -5.00
N TYR A 98 1.93 6.87 -4.31
CA TYR A 98 1.86 8.25 -4.81
C TYR A 98 3.16 8.78 -5.41
N CYS A 99 4.31 8.20 -5.08
CA CYS A 99 5.59 8.87 -5.27
C CYS A 99 6.57 8.17 -6.20
N VAL A 100 6.23 6.99 -6.70
CA VAL A 100 7.17 6.23 -7.54
C VAL A 100 7.26 6.82 -8.94
N LYS A 101 8.52 7.03 -9.35
CA LYS A 101 8.92 7.55 -10.64
C LYS A 101 9.73 6.49 -11.42
N ASP A 102 9.71 6.58 -12.73
CA ASP A 102 10.58 5.82 -13.63
C ASP A 102 12.01 6.40 -13.65
N SER A 103 12.91 5.76 -14.42
CA SER A 103 14.30 6.23 -14.59
C SER A 103 14.43 7.58 -15.29
N ALA A 104 13.38 8.06 -15.98
CA ALA A 104 13.33 9.39 -16.56
C ALA A 104 12.78 10.45 -15.58
N GLY A 105 12.42 10.04 -14.36
CA GLY A 105 11.87 10.92 -13.33
C GLY A 105 10.38 11.22 -13.50
N ASN A 106 9.68 10.53 -14.40
CA ASN A 106 8.23 10.67 -14.58
C ASN A 106 7.49 9.74 -13.63
N PHE A 107 6.30 10.14 -13.16
CA PHE A 107 5.45 9.22 -12.40
C PHE A 107 5.11 7.99 -13.21
N CYS A 108 5.17 6.83 -12.56
CA CYS A 108 4.69 5.57 -13.12
C CYS A 108 3.22 5.69 -13.58
N PRO A 109 2.79 5.03 -14.67
CA PRO A 109 1.44 5.21 -15.24
C PRO A 109 0.31 5.06 -14.22
N LEU A 110 0.37 4.07 -13.32
CA LEU A 110 -0.63 3.89 -12.27
C LEU A 110 -0.59 5.03 -11.24
N THR A 111 0.61 5.41 -10.79
CA THR A 111 0.81 6.53 -9.86
C THR A 111 0.29 7.83 -10.47
N LYS A 112 0.62 8.10 -11.74
CA LYS A 112 0.11 9.26 -12.49
C LYS A 112 -1.41 9.24 -12.57
N TYR A 113 -2.02 8.09 -12.87
CA TYR A 113 -3.48 7.98 -12.90
C TYR A 113 -4.11 8.29 -11.55
N ILE A 114 -3.59 7.71 -10.46
CA ILE A 114 -4.09 7.99 -9.09
C ILE A 114 -3.95 9.48 -8.80
N PHE A 115 -2.76 10.03 -9.03
CA PHE A 115 -2.45 11.44 -8.81
C PHE A 115 -3.36 12.36 -9.62
N ASP A 116 -3.60 12.05 -10.90
CA ASP A 116 -4.42 12.89 -11.78
C ASP A 116 -5.91 12.86 -11.46
N ASN A 117 -6.36 11.83 -10.73
CA ASN A 117 -7.75 11.61 -10.38
C ASN A 117 -8.04 11.72 -8.87
N ILE A 118 -7.06 12.08 -8.05
CA ILE A 118 -7.19 12.13 -6.58
C ILE A 118 -8.27 13.14 -6.11
N ASP A 119 -8.46 14.24 -6.85
CA ASP A 119 -9.49 15.25 -6.56
C ASP A 119 -10.89 14.82 -7.03
N LYS A 120 -10.96 13.79 -7.88
CA LYS A 120 -12.22 13.31 -8.41
C LYS A 120 -12.80 12.32 -7.42
N LYS A 121 -14.08 12.50 -7.10
CA LYS A 121 -14.85 11.44 -6.44
C LYS A 121 -14.92 10.26 -7.41
N ILE A 122 -14.02 9.30 -7.22
CA ILE A 122 -14.05 8.05 -7.97
C ILE A 122 -15.29 7.33 -7.45
N ASP A 123 -16.28 7.16 -8.32
CA ASP A 123 -17.52 6.47 -8.00
C ASP A 123 -17.18 5.05 -7.57
N ASP A 124 -17.87 4.56 -6.54
CA ASP A 124 -17.39 3.37 -5.82
C ASP A 124 -17.34 2.11 -6.71
N LYS A 125 -18.07 2.14 -7.83
CA LYS A 125 -18.24 1.04 -8.78
C LYS A 125 -17.18 1.01 -9.87
N THR A 126 -15.93 1.25 -9.52
CA THR A 126 -14.82 1.11 -10.47
C THR A 126 -14.60 -0.38 -10.73
N THR A 127 -15.21 -0.88 -11.80
CA THR A 127 -14.92 -2.19 -12.39
C THR A 127 -13.57 -2.14 -13.10
N TYR A 128 -12.98 -3.30 -13.39
CA TYR A 128 -11.80 -3.42 -14.27
C TYR A 128 -12.20 -3.12 -15.72
N ASP A 129 -12.63 -1.90 -15.97
CA ASP A 129 -12.93 -1.45 -17.33
C ASP A 129 -11.66 -1.49 -18.19
N GLU A 130 -11.85 -1.48 -19.51
CA GLU A 130 -10.72 -1.56 -20.43
C GLU A 130 -9.72 -0.41 -20.26
N ALA A 131 -10.18 0.77 -19.82
CA ALA A 131 -9.33 1.92 -19.59
C ALA A 131 -8.38 1.69 -18.39
N SER A 132 -8.92 1.19 -17.27
CA SER A 132 -8.15 0.88 -16.07
C SER A 132 -7.15 -0.25 -16.33
N LYS A 133 -7.56 -1.29 -17.07
CA LYS A 133 -6.66 -2.38 -17.47
C LYS A 133 -5.47 -1.88 -18.29
N LYS A 134 -5.70 -0.96 -19.23
CA LYS A 134 -4.61 -0.36 -20.03
C LYS A 134 -3.58 0.34 -19.15
N ILE A 135 -4.01 1.06 -18.12
CA ILE A 135 -3.10 1.72 -17.17
C ILE A 135 -2.23 0.70 -16.43
N PHE A 136 -2.82 -0.40 -15.95
CA PHE A 136 -2.06 -1.48 -15.32
C PHE A 136 -1.06 -2.16 -16.28
N ILE A 137 -1.44 -2.34 -17.55
CA ILE A 137 -0.56 -2.91 -18.58
C ILE A 137 0.63 -1.98 -18.84
N GLU A 138 0.35 -0.68 -19.05
CA GLU A 138 1.38 0.33 -19.26
C GLU A 138 2.33 0.43 -18.06
N ASP A 139 1.80 0.42 -16.85
CA ASP A 139 2.57 0.45 -15.61
C ASP A 139 3.40 -0.84 -15.42
N CYS A 140 2.83 -2.00 -15.70
CA CYS A 140 3.52 -3.29 -15.64
C CYS A 140 4.70 -3.38 -16.63
N LYS A 141 4.60 -2.74 -17.79
CA LYS A 141 5.65 -2.76 -18.83
C LYS A 141 6.88 -1.91 -18.48
N VAL A 142 6.77 -1.00 -17.53
CA VAL A 142 7.91 -0.19 -17.07
C VAL A 142 8.59 -0.91 -15.91
N SER A 143 9.87 -1.24 -16.06
CA SER A 143 10.61 -2.11 -15.12
C SER A 143 10.56 -1.62 -13.67
N GLU A 144 10.79 -0.32 -13.45
CA GLU A 144 10.78 0.32 -12.14
C GLU A 144 9.37 0.30 -11.52
N CYS A 145 8.34 0.54 -12.32
CA CYS A 145 6.94 0.53 -11.91
C CYS A 145 6.43 -0.89 -11.62
N ASN A 146 6.89 -1.87 -12.40
CA ASN A 146 6.64 -3.28 -12.14
C ASN A 146 7.28 -3.71 -10.80
N SER A 147 8.56 -3.35 -10.60
CA SER A 147 9.28 -3.64 -9.37
C SER A 147 8.56 -3.07 -8.15
N ARG A 148 8.07 -1.82 -8.23
CA ARG A 148 7.22 -1.21 -7.19
C ARG A 148 6.05 -2.11 -6.83
N MET A 149 5.31 -2.62 -7.80
CA MET A 149 4.17 -3.48 -7.52
C MET A 149 4.59 -4.78 -6.82
N THR A 150 5.72 -5.38 -7.18
CA THR A 150 6.22 -6.56 -6.47
C THR A 150 6.60 -6.28 -5.01
N LYS A 151 7.09 -5.06 -4.70
CA LYS A 151 7.37 -4.59 -3.33
C LYS A 151 6.12 -4.19 -2.56
N TYR A 152 5.11 -3.68 -3.25
CA TYR A 152 3.86 -3.21 -2.65
C TYR A 152 3.07 -4.32 -1.97
N ILE A 153 3.09 -5.53 -2.54
CA ILE A 153 2.33 -6.69 -2.06
C ILE A 153 2.69 -7.08 -0.62
N PRO A 154 3.96 -7.41 -0.30
CA PRO A 154 4.29 -7.82 1.06
C PRO A 154 4.00 -6.70 2.08
N VAL A 155 4.15 -5.43 1.68
CA VAL A 155 3.85 -4.28 2.53
C VAL A 155 2.35 -4.20 2.85
N ILE A 156 1.47 -4.39 1.86
CA ILE A 156 0.02 -4.39 2.08
C ILE A 156 -0.43 -5.61 2.90
N GLU A 157 0.14 -6.79 2.64
CA GLU A 157 -0.17 -7.98 3.43
C GLU A 157 0.24 -7.82 4.90
N GLU A 158 1.40 -7.24 5.13
CA GLU A 158 1.91 -6.87 6.45
C GLU A 158 1.00 -5.84 7.12
N PHE A 159 0.59 -4.81 6.40
CA PHE A 159 -0.32 -3.79 6.87
C PHE A 159 -1.70 -4.32 7.27
N ASN A 160 -2.25 -5.23 6.48
CA ASN A 160 -3.55 -5.85 6.73
C ASN A 160 -3.52 -6.68 8.02
N LYS A 161 -2.44 -7.44 8.22
CA LYS A 161 -2.20 -8.19 9.46
C LYS A 161 -2.14 -7.26 10.66
N LEU A 162 -1.40 -6.16 10.57
CA LEU A 162 -1.31 -5.17 11.66
C LEU A 162 -2.66 -4.53 11.98
N SER A 163 -3.44 -4.22 10.95
CA SER A 163 -4.74 -3.55 11.08
C SER A 163 -5.87 -4.47 11.51
N GLY A 164 -5.63 -5.79 11.59
CA GLY A 164 -6.69 -6.78 11.84
C GLY A 164 -7.70 -6.88 10.69
N SER A 165 -7.35 -6.38 9.51
CA SER A 165 -8.19 -6.43 8.32
C SER A 165 -7.97 -7.77 7.61
N ASN A 166 -9.03 -8.58 7.52
CA ASN A 166 -9.03 -9.82 6.75
C ASN A 166 -9.35 -9.56 5.27
N THR A 167 -8.77 -8.50 4.69
CA THR A 167 -8.94 -8.26 3.27
C THR A 167 -8.22 -9.36 2.50
N THR A 168 -9.01 -10.28 1.94
CA THR A 168 -8.55 -11.17 0.87
C THR A 168 -7.94 -10.28 -0.19
N ASN A 169 -6.72 -10.62 -0.63
CA ASN A 169 -5.99 -9.83 -1.59
C ASN A 169 -6.71 -9.94 -2.94
N GLU A 170 -7.74 -9.11 -3.15
CA GLU A 170 -8.56 -9.03 -4.38
C GLU A 170 -7.70 -8.71 -5.61
N PHE A 171 -6.51 -8.15 -5.36
CA PHE A 171 -5.50 -7.89 -6.35
C PHE A 171 -4.63 -9.10 -6.66
N ALA A 172 -4.72 -10.21 -5.92
CA ALA A 172 -3.85 -11.38 -6.11
C ALA A 172 -3.74 -11.85 -7.58
N PRO A 173 -4.83 -11.91 -8.37
CA PRO A 173 -4.71 -12.21 -9.80
C PRO A 173 -3.90 -11.17 -10.56
N LEU A 174 -4.18 -9.87 -10.36
CA LEU A 174 -3.45 -8.76 -10.99
C LEU A 174 -1.96 -8.82 -10.65
N LEU A 175 -1.65 -9.08 -9.39
CA LEU A 175 -0.31 -9.10 -8.85
C LEU A 175 0.52 -10.28 -9.41
N ASP A 176 -0.10 -11.41 -9.73
CA ASP A 176 0.59 -12.52 -10.39
C ASP A 176 1.11 -12.11 -11.78
N TYR A 177 0.36 -11.30 -12.52
CA TYR A 177 0.83 -10.77 -13.80
C TYR A 177 2.05 -9.85 -13.63
N TYR A 178 2.05 -9.01 -12.61
CA TYR A 178 3.22 -8.16 -12.30
C TYR A 178 4.45 -9.01 -11.94
N LYS A 179 4.30 -9.98 -11.01
CA LYS A 179 5.40 -10.85 -10.57
C LYS A 179 6.02 -11.65 -11.72
N ASN A 180 5.21 -12.12 -12.66
CA ASN A 180 5.65 -12.93 -13.78
C ASN A 180 5.92 -12.12 -15.06
N ASN A 181 5.85 -10.78 -14.99
CA ASN A 181 6.00 -9.88 -16.13
C ASN A 181 5.05 -10.22 -17.31
N LYS A 182 3.85 -10.72 -17.02
CA LYS A 182 2.81 -11.10 -17.99
C LYS A 182 1.85 -9.94 -18.23
N CYS A 183 2.38 -8.77 -18.57
CA CYS A 183 1.60 -7.54 -18.59
C CYS A 183 0.45 -7.58 -19.60
N ASP A 184 0.64 -8.11 -20.80
CA ASP A 184 -0.41 -8.16 -21.82
C ASP A 184 -1.60 -9.05 -21.44
N ASP A 185 -1.38 -10.04 -20.57
CA ASP A 185 -2.44 -10.94 -20.11
C ASP A 185 -3.41 -10.27 -19.12
N ILE A 186 -3.08 -9.09 -18.58
CA ILE A 186 -3.96 -8.31 -17.70
C ILE A 186 -5.30 -7.98 -18.40
N MET A 187 -5.32 -7.84 -19.73
CA MET A 187 -6.57 -7.65 -20.48
C MET A 187 -7.58 -8.79 -20.26
N ASN A 188 -7.07 -10.01 -20.05
CA ASN A 188 -7.85 -11.23 -19.94
C ASN A 188 -8.46 -11.44 -18.54
N ILE A 189 -8.16 -10.58 -17.57
CA ILE A 189 -8.80 -10.62 -16.25
C ILE A 189 -10.30 -10.41 -16.44
N LYS A 190 -11.10 -11.44 -16.17
CA LYS A 190 -12.56 -11.33 -16.20
C LYS A 190 -13.01 -10.54 -14.97
N GLU A 191 -13.99 -9.66 -15.14
CA GLU A 191 -14.56 -8.87 -14.04
C GLU A 191 -15.09 -9.75 -12.91
N ASP A 192 -15.54 -10.98 -13.22
CA ASP A 192 -16.07 -11.93 -12.24
C ASP A 192 -14.99 -12.84 -11.59
N ALA A 193 -13.76 -12.85 -12.12
CA ALA A 193 -12.72 -13.81 -11.71
C ALA A 193 -11.96 -13.43 -10.43
N ALA A 194 -12.12 -12.19 -9.91
CA ALA A 194 -11.57 -11.77 -8.62
C ALA A 194 -12.13 -12.57 -7.43
N THR A 195 -13.14 -13.42 -7.65
CA THR A 195 -13.83 -14.24 -6.65
C THR A 195 -13.14 -15.58 -6.32
N SER A 196 -11.93 -15.88 -6.84
CA SER A 196 -11.37 -17.24 -6.79
C SER A 196 -9.94 -17.42 -6.27
N ALA A 197 -9.36 -16.45 -5.57
CA ALA A 197 -8.06 -16.66 -4.88
C ALA A 197 -8.27 -17.28 -3.49
N GLY A 198 -8.53 -18.60 -3.45
CA GLY A 198 -8.78 -19.29 -2.19
C GLY A 198 -8.95 -20.81 -2.28
N LYS A 199 -8.11 -21.50 -3.05
CA LYS A 199 -7.86 -22.94 -2.82
C LYS A 199 -6.47 -23.31 -3.34
N SER A 200 -5.48 -23.20 -2.44
CA SER A 200 -4.22 -23.93 -2.55
C SER A 200 -4.57 -25.42 -2.51
N SER A 201 -4.35 -26.10 -3.63
CA SER A 201 -4.48 -27.54 -3.79
C SER A 201 -3.57 -28.27 -2.80
N THR A 202 -4.15 -28.76 -1.72
CA THR A 202 -3.64 -29.93 -0.99
C THR A 202 -4.72 -30.99 -1.14
N ASP A 203 -4.39 -32.09 -1.79
CA ASP A 203 -5.26 -33.25 -2.02
C ASP A 203 -5.88 -33.75 -0.71
N ILE A 204 -7.21 -33.65 -0.56
CA ILE A 204 -8.00 -34.49 0.35
C ILE A 204 -9.29 -34.88 -0.37
N LYS A 205 -9.53 -36.19 -0.40
CA LYS A 205 -10.67 -36.88 -1.01
C LYS A 205 -12.00 -36.61 -0.27
N ASP A 206 -13.07 -36.50 -1.07
CA ASP A 206 -14.49 -36.84 -0.87
C ASP A 206 -15.14 -36.66 0.53
N ASP A 207 -16.17 -35.80 0.62
CA ASP A 207 -17.58 -36.24 0.63
C ASP A 207 -18.57 -35.07 0.80
N ASP A 208 -19.76 -35.28 0.21
CA ASP A 208 -20.94 -34.41 0.04
C ASP A 208 -21.26 -33.35 1.11
N LYS A 209 -21.41 -32.07 0.68
CA LYS A 209 -22.44 -31.18 1.25
C LYS A 209 -22.71 -29.89 0.44
N LYS A 210 -23.96 -29.82 -0.05
CA LYS A 210 -24.82 -28.63 -0.33
C LYS A 210 -24.13 -27.27 -0.53
N SER A 211 -24.14 -26.84 -1.78
CA SER A 211 -23.93 -25.47 -2.26
C SER A 211 -24.91 -24.47 -1.61
N GLY A 212 -24.41 -23.69 -0.65
CA GLY A 212 -24.96 -22.38 -0.29
C GLY A 212 -24.15 -21.31 -1.02
N ALA A 213 -24.71 -20.74 -2.08
CA ALA A 213 -24.10 -19.64 -2.80
C ALA A 213 -24.28 -18.34 -1.98
N SER A 214 -23.26 -17.95 -1.23
CA SER A 214 -23.15 -16.61 -0.68
C SER A 214 -22.59 -15.68 -1.75
N THR A 215 -23.42 -14.75 -2.22
CA THR A 215 -23.01 -13.66 -3.10
C THR A 215 -22.31 -12.58 -2.29
N VAL A 216 -20.98 -12.57 -2.31
CA VAL A 216 -20.17 -11.47 -1.82
C VAL A 216 -19.94 -10.50 -2.98
N LYS A 217 -20.44 -9.27 -2.84
CA LYS A 217 -20.19 -8.19 -3.81
C LYS A 217 -18.86 -7.53 -3.46
N VAL A 218 -17.93 -7.54 -4.40
CA VAL A 218 -16.63 -6.86 -4.29
C VAL A 218 -16.69 -5.54 -5.05
N THR A 219 -16.23 -4.47 -4.40
CA THR A 219 -16.26 -3.08 -4.89
C THR A 219 -14.81 -2.58 -4.92
N LEU A 220 -14.16 -2.61 -6.09
CA LEU A 220 -12.71 -2.79 -6.19
C LEU A 220 -11.88 -1.51 -6.34
N GLY A 221 -12.40 -0.43 -6.94
CA GLY A 221 -11.59 0.81 -7.03
C GLY A 221 -11.57 1.64 -5.75
N LEU A 222 -12.39 1.31 -4.75
CA LEU A 222 -12.22 1.79 -3.38
C LEU A 222 -11.32 0.89 -2.52
N SER A 223 -10.99 -0.33 -2.94
CA SER A 223 -10.16 -1.19 -2.09
C SER A 223 -8.73 -0.69 -1.98
N LEU A 224 -8.21 0.08 -2.96
CA LEU A 224 -6.92 0.76 -2.79
C LEU A 224 -7.08 2.22 -2.36
N ILE A 225 -7.94 2.99 -3.03
CA ILE A 225 -8.09 4.43 -2.76
C ILE A 225 -8.90 4.71 -1.51
N SER A 226 -9.88 3.86 -1.16
CA SER A 226 -10.54 3.89 0.15
C SER A 226 -9.97 2.94 1.17
N PHE A 227 -9.05 2.03 0.83
CA PHE A 227 -8.04 1.68 1.84
C PHE A 227 -7.26 2.94 2.17
N LEU A 228 -6.59 3.57 1.22
CA LEU A 228 -5.81 4.77 1.52
C LEU A 228 -6.65 5.83 2.27
N ALA A 229 -7.86 6.15 1.81
CA ALA A 229 -8.75 7.12 2.48
C ALA A 229 -9.36 6.65 3.82
N ALA A 230 -9.74 5.38 4.00
CA ALA A 230 -10.24 4.90 5.30
C ALA A 230 -9.12 4.81 6.34
N PHE A 231 -7.88 4.58 5.92
CA PHE A 231 -6.72 4.44 6.80
C PHE A 231 -6.16 5.79 7.26
N PHE A 232 -6.41 6.81 6.46
CA PHE A 232 -6.22 8.22 6.77
C PHE A 232 -7.43 8.79 7.57
N ALA A 233 -8.60 8.15 7.55
CA ALA A 233 -9.75 8.60 8.34
C ALA A 233 -9.72 8.21 9.84
N PHE A 234 -8.93 7.21 10.24
CA PHE A 234 -8.68 6.87 11.65
C PHE A 234 -7.55 7.71 12.23
#